data_AF-A0A958GTE0-F1
#
_entry.id   AF-A0A958GTE0-F1
#
_cell.length_a   1.000
_cell.length_b   1.000
_cell.length_c   1.000
_cell.angle_alpha   90.00
_cell.angle_beta   90.00
_cell.angle_gamma   90.00
#
_symmetry.space_group_name_H-M   'P 1'
#
loop_
_entity.id
_entity.type
_entity.pdbx_description
1 polymer ?
#
loop_
_entity_poly.entity_id
_entity_poly.type
_entity_poly.pdbx_seq_one_letter_code
_entity_poly.pdbx_strand_id
1 'polypeptide(L)'
;MNINVVTSREALVQVIATNLLTAGYRYYVMGRIPEGKDPRSVDAKLKAKYDLGLSRWQRARRKRNGHANVRYLRHGRLFVMLATEGRHRWFEDEREQIRDARRVPLKVAGYSISLRGKPTTHGRNQHHVHVELRRSTYRDLKAYFLDLATHRSEENLMRELWNLPFEPYAPVRRQLLNIVRAVNRERKTAGFSRIPFDALRFKRRVLKPFGEQSAA
;
A
#
# COMPACT_ATOMS: atom_id res chain seq x y z
N MET A 1 3.05 -12.83 -20.25
CA MET A 1 2.89 -11.67 -19.35
C MET A 1 2.85 -12.15 -17.90
N ASN A 2 3.79 -11.73 -17.05
CA ASN A 2 3.86 -12.18 -15.66
C ASN A 2 2.82 -11.43 -14.81
N ILE A 3 1.64 -12.03 -14.62
CA ILE A 3 0.45 -11.42 -13.97
C ILE A 3 0.68 -11.04 -12.49
N ASN A 4 1.83 -11.40 -11.91
CA ASN A 4 2.14 -11.24 -10.50
C ASN A 4 3.32 -10.26 -10.23
N VAL A 5 4.00 -9.77 -11.27
CA VAL A 5 5.12 -8.83 -11.11
C VAL A 5 4.60 -7.41 -11.29
N VAL A 6 4.85 -6.59 -10.27
CA VAL A 6 4.35 -5.22 -10.17
C VAL A 6 5.43 -4.23 -10.56
N THR A 7 5.06 -3.27 -11.42
CA THR A 7 5.97 -2.31 -12.06
C THR A 7 6.60 -1.32 -11.08
N SER A 8 5.85 -0.87 -10.07
CA SER A 8 6.35 0.06 -9.06
C SER A 8 5.80 -0.24 -7.66
N ARG A 9 6.39 0.39 -6.64
CA ARG A 9 5.92 0.30 -5.25
C ARG A 9 4.54 0.90 -5.06
N GLU A 10 4.24 1.99 -5.76
CA GLU A 10 2.94 2.68 -5.76
C GLU A 10 1.89 1.84 -6.45
N ALA A 11 2.24 1.18 -7.57
CA ALA A 11 1.38 0.22 -8.24
C ALA A 11 1.04 -0.97 -7.33
N LEU A 12 2.00 -1.42 -6.51
CA LEU A 12 1.77 -2.51 -5.54
C LEU A 12 0.75 -2.08 -4.49
N VAL A 13 0.92 -0.88 -3.93
CA VAL A 13 -0.05 -0.27 -2.98
C VAL A 13 -1.42 -0.15 -3.63
N GLN A 14 -1.50 0.32 -4.88
CA GLN A 14 -2.76 0.47 -5.60
C GLN A 14 -3.46 -0.87 -5.80
N VAL A 15 -2.77 -1.91 -6.28
CA VAL A 15 -3.37 -3.25 -6.46
C VAL A 15 -3.89 -3.80 -5.14
N ILE A 16 -3.11 -3.70 -4.06
CA ILE A 16 -3.53 -4.19 -2.74
C ILE A 16 -4.77 -3.42 -2.28
N ALA A 17 -4.73 -2.10 -2.31
CA ALA A 17 -5.75 -1.24 -1.74
C ALA A 17 -7.06 -1.21 -2.56
N THR A 18 -6.99 -1.20 -3.90
CA THR A 18 -8.18 -1.02 -4.74
C THR A 18 -8.78 -2.33 -5.24
N ASN A 19 -7.98 -3.39 -5.37
CA ASN A 19 -8.43 -4.65 -5.99
C ASN A 19 -8.50 -5.81 -4.99
N LEU A 20 -7.46 -6.01 -4.18
CA LEU A 20 -7.37 -7.22 -3.34
C LEU A 20 -8.12 -7.07 -2.01
N LEU A 21 -7.82 -6.03 -1.24
CA LEU A 21 -8.50 -5.84 0.06
C LEU A 21 -10.01 -5.63 -0.11
N THR A 22 -10.42 -4.92 -1.16
CA THR A 22 -11.83 -4.72 -1.53
C THR A 22 -12.53 -6.03 -1.93
N ALA A 23 -11.80 -6.98 -2.54
CA ALA A 23 -12.31 -8.30 -2.90
C ALA A 23 -12.29 -9.33 -1.75
N GLY A 24 -11.84 -8.93 -0.55
CA GLY A 24 -11.84 -9.75 0.66
C GLY A 24 -10.54 -10.52 0.93
N TYR A 25 -9.43 -10.18 0.25
CA TYR A 25 -8.11 -10.74 0.53
C TYR A 25 -7.51 -10.13 1.80
N ARG A 26 -7.97 -10.55 2.97
CA ARG A 26 -7.69 -9.90 4.25
C ARG A 26 -6.52 -10.51 5.05
N TYR A 27 -6.12 -11.72 4.73
CA TYR A 27 -4.97 -12.37 5.36
C TYR A 27 -3.75 -12.18 4.47
N TYR A 28 -2.58 -11.94 5.05
CA TYR A 28 -1.36 -11.73 4.27
C TYR A 28 -0.10 -12.26 4.94
N VAL A 29 0.87 -12.59 4.08
CA VAL A 29 2.28 -12.79 4.41
C VAL A 29 3.08 -11.83 3.56
N MET A 30 4.13 -11.25 4.13
CA MET A 30 5.06 -10.37 3.42
C MET A 30 6.48 -10.84 3.68
N GLY A 31 7.31 -10.83 2.64
CA GLY A 31 8.70 -11.24 2.76
C GLY A 31 9.58 -10.61 1.69
N ARG A 32 10.88 -10.86 1.81
CA ARG A 32 11.89 -10.42 0.86
C ARG A 32 12.67 -11.63 0.37
N ILE A 33 12.88 -11.71 -0.94
CA ILE A 33 13.68 -12.75 -1.57
C ILE A 33 15.16 -12.46 -1.29
N PRO A 34 15.91 -13.41 -0.68
CA PRO A 34 17.34 -13.25 -0.38
C PRO A 34 18.15 -12.91 -1.63
N GLU A 35 19.21 -12.12 -1.51
CA GLU A 35 19.97 -11.56 -2.65
C GLU A 35 20.57 -12.62 -3.59
N GLY A 36 20.99 -13.77 -3.07
CA GLY A 36 21.53 -14.87 -3.87
C GLY A 36 20.49 -15.75 -4.57
N LYS A 37 19.18 -15.53 -4.38
CA LYS A 37 18.13 -16.36 -5.00
C LYS A 37 17.48 -15.65 -6.18
N ASP A 38 17.46 -16.26 -7.36
CA ASP A 38 16.71 -15.68 -8.50
C ASP A 38 15.22 -15.50 -8.15
N PRO A 39 14.68 -14.28 -8.18
CA PRO A 39 13.27 -14.03 -7.92
C PRO A 39 12.30 -14.83 -8.81
N ARG A 40 12.68 -15.11 -10.07
CA ARG A 40 11.79 -15.85 -10.99
C ARG A 40 11.65 -17.31 -10.57
N SER A 41 12.72 -17.93 -10.07
CA SER A 41 12.64 -19.29 -9.52
C SER A 41 11.74 -19.37 -8.28
N VAL A 42 11.80 -18.36 -7.39
CA VAL A 42 10.92 -18.27 -6.23
C VAL A 42 9.46 -18.07 -6.66
N ASP A 43 9.21 -17.22 -7.65
CA ASP A 43 7.86 -17.02 -8.22
C ASP A 43 7.28 -18.34 -8.73
N ALA A 44 8.06 -19.10 -9.51
CA ALA A 44 7.65 -20.38 -10.07
C ALA A 44 7.36 -21.40 -8.95
N LYS A 45 8.25 -21.47 -7.95
CA LYS A 45 8.09 -22.35 -6.79
C LYS A 45 6.81 -22.03 -6.00
N LEU A 46 6.56 -20.76 -5.68
CA LEU A 46 5.36 -20.35 -4.94
C LEU A 46 4.08 -20.55 -5.77
N LYS A 47 4.15 -20.29 -7.08
CA LYS A 47 3.02 -20.52 -7.99
C LYS A 47 2.63 -22.00 -8.05
N ALA A 48 3.61 -22.90 -8.13
CA ALA A 48 3.39 -24.34 -8.14
C ALA A 48 2.93 -24.85 -6.76
N LYS A 49 3.59 -24.42 -5.67
CA LYS A 49 3.29 -24.89 -4.31
C LYS A 49 1.86 -24.58 -3.86
N TYR A 50 1.32 -23.43 -4.28
CA TYR A 50 0.05 -22.91 -3.79
C TYR A 50 -1.02 -22.74 -4.89
N ASP A 51 -0.83 -23.36 -6.05
CA ASP A 51 -1.78 -23.33 -7.16
C ASP A 51 -2.26 -21.92 -7.54
N LEU A 52 -1.34 -20.97 -7.69
CA LEU A 52 -1.68 -19.55 -7.86
C LEU A 52 -2.11 -19.20 -9.31
N GLY A 53 -2.04 -20.15 -10.23
CA GLY A 53 -2.33 -20.00 -11.66
C GLY A 53 -3.80 -19.96 -12.03
N LEU A 54 -4.72 -19.86 -11.07
CA LEU A 54 -6.15 -20.01 -11.31
C LEU A 54 -6.78 -18.84 -12.08
N SER A 55 -7.66 -19.19 -13.02
CA SER A 55 -8.52 -18.26 -13.74
C SER A 55 -9.53 -17.57 -12.82
N ARG A 56 -10.15 -16.48 -13.30
CA ARG A 56 -11.20 -15.78 -12.57
C ARG A 56 -12.36 -16.72 -12.20
N TRP A 57 -12.79 -17.57 -13.14
CA TRP A 57 -13.89 -18.51 -12.95
C TRP A 57 -13.56 -19.62 -11.96
N GLN A 58 -12.34 -20.16 -12.02
CA GLN A 58 -11.86 -21.14 -11.05
C GLN A 58 -11.84 -20.53 -9.63
N ARG A 59 -11.35 -19.29 -9.48
CA ARG A 59 -11.36 -18.60 -8.18
C ARG A 59 -12.78 -18.35 -7.64
N ALA A 60 -13.71 -17.97 -8.51
CA ALA A 60 -15.11 -17.78 -8.13
C ALA A 60 -15.75 -19.09 -7.64
N ARG A 61 -15.52 -20.19 -8.36
CA ARG A 61 -15.99 -21.53 -7.96
C ARG A 61 -15.39 -22.00 -6.64
N ARG A 62 -14.07 -21.83 -6.46
CA ARG A 62 -13.39 -22.14 -5.18
C ARG A 62 -14.00 -21.40 -4.00
N LYS A 63 -14.23 -20.09 -4.15
CA LYS A 63 -14.85 -19.27 -3.11
C LYS A 63 -16.25 -19.78 -2.74
N ARG A 64 -17.07 -20.20 -3.71
CA ARG A 64 -18.40 -20.77 -3.48
C ARG A 64 -18.32 -22.10 -2.71
N ASN A 65 -17.29 -22.89 -2.96
CA ASN A 65 -17.07 -24.19 -2.31
C ASN A 65 -16.29 -24.09 -0.98
N GLY A 66 -16.18 -22.88 -0.41
CA GLY A 66 -15.50 -22.65 0.88
C GLY A 66 -13.97 -22.75 0.82
N HIS A 67 -13.37 -22.72 -0.36
CA HIS A 67 -11.92 -22.66 -0.53
C HIS A 67 -11.42 -21.23 -0.62
N ALA A 68 -10.29 -20.95 0.03
CA ALA A 68 -9.64 -19.67 -0.11
C ALA A 68 -8.96 -19.53 -1.48
N ASN A 69 -8.85 -18.28 -1.92
CA ASN A 69 -8.02 -17.89 -3.04
C ASN A 69 -6.79 -17.17 -2.51
N VAL A 70 -5.61 -17.52 -3.02
CA VAL A 70 -4.35 -16.87 -2.69
C VAL A 70 -3.85 -16.09 -3.91
N ARG A 71 -3.30 -14.90 -3.67
CA ARG A 71 -2.69 -14.03 -4.68
C ARG A 71 -1.28 -13.70 -4.25
N TYR A 72 -0.34 -13.82 -5.18
CA TYR A 72 1.05 -13.43 -5.01
C TYR A 72 1.33 -12.18 -5.84
N LEU A 73 1.96 -11.19 -5.22
CA LEU A 73 2.45 -9.97 -5.86
C LEU A 73 3.93 -9.80 -5.51
N ARG A 74 4.76 -9.45 -6.49
CA ARG A 74 6.18 -9.15 -6.26
C ARG A 74 6.57 -7.83 -6.93
N HIS A 75 7.36 -7.02 -6.23
CA HIS A 75 8.03 -5.86 -6.80
C HIS A 75 9.52 -5.91 -6.41
N GLY A 76 10.40 -6.01 -7.42
CA GLY A 76 11.81 -6.34 -7.18
C GLY A 76 11.94 -7.65 -6.39
N ARG A 77 12.51 -7.58 -5.18
CA ARG A 77 12.66 -8.72 -4.26
C ARG A 77 11.61 -8.74 -3.14
N LEU A 78 10.81 -7.70 -2.99
CA LEU A 78 9.72 -7.67 -2.01
C LEU A 78 8.53 -8.44 -2.59
N PHE A 79 7.94 -9.33 -1.79
CA PHE A 79 6.70 -10.00 -2.16
C PHE A 79 5.65 -9.92 -1.08
N VAL A 80 4.39 -10.02 -1.51
CA VAL A 80 3.22 -10.11 -0.66
C VAL A 80 2.33 -11.23 -1.18
N MET A 81 1.94 -12.14 -0.28
CA MET A 81 0.88 -13.10 -0.51
C MET A 81 -0.35 -12.65 0.25
N LEU A 82 -1.51 -12.61 -0.40
CA LEU A 82 -2.78 -12.30 0.25
C LEU A 82 -3.79 -13.40 -0.01
N ALA A 83 -4.62 -13.71 0.98
CA ALA A 83 -5.64 -14.75 0.88
C ALA A 83 -7.02 -14.25 1.30
N THR A 84 -8.05 -14.76 0.62
CA THR A 84 -9.42 -14.69 1.13
C THR A 84 -9.61 -15.68 2.27
N GLU A 85 -10.73 -15.58 2.97
CA GLU A 85 -11.17 -16.65 3.87
C GLU A 85 -11.50 -17.94 3.10
N GLY A 86 -11.33 -19.08 3.76
CA GLY A 86 -11.62 -20.42 3.27
C GLY A 86 -10.46 -21.40 3.47
N ARG A 87 -10.66 -22.65 3.07
CA ARG A 87 -9.66 -23.72 3.19
C ARG A 87 -8.59 -23.61 2.10
N HIS A 88 -7.31 -23.63 2.48
CA HIS A 88 -6.16 -23.67 1.57
C HIS A 88 -4.89 -24.05 2.34
N ARG A 89 -4.05 -24.93 1.78
CA ARG A 89 -2.78 -25.37 2.39
C ARG A 89 -1.84 -24.22 2.81
N TRP A 90 -1.92 -23.09 2.12
CA TRP A 90 -1.20 -21.85 2.49
C TRP A 90 -1.43 -21.43 3.95
N PHE A 91 -2.64 -21.63 4.50
CA PHE A 91 -2.92 -21.32 5.92
C PHE A 91 -2.21 -22.24 6.90
N GLU A 92 -1.88 -23.46 6.47
CA GLU A 92 -1.14 -24.44 7.27
C GLU A 92 0.36 -24.16 7.16
N ASP A 93 0.86 -24.09 5.92
CA ASP A 93 2.28 -23.93 5.62
C ASP A 93 2.85 -22.59 6.12
N GLU A 94 2.07 -21.50 6.10
CA GLU A 94 2.53 -20.15 6.48
C GLU A 94 1.95 -19.65 7.81
N ARG A 95 1.33 -20.55 8.60
CA ARG A 95 0.51 -20.22 9.78
C ARG A 95 1.11 -19.16 10.70
N GLU A 96 2.39 -19.30 11.02
CA GLU A 96 3.10 -18.42 11.98
C GLU A 96 3.32 -17.00 11.43
N GLN A 97 3.38 -16.85 10.10
CA GLN A 97 3.66 -15.58 9.45
C GLN A 97 2.40 -14.84 9.00
N ILE A 98 1.26 -15.52 9.02
CA ILE A 98 -0.01 -14.95 8.57
C ILE A 98 -0.45 -13.83 9.51
N ARG A 99 -0.77 -12.70 8.90
CA ARG A 99 -1.35 -11.54 9.56
C ARG A 99 -2.71 -11.24 8.99
N ASP A 100 -3.57 -10.63 9.81
CA ASP A 100 -4.89 -10.16 9.39
C ASP A 100 -4.86 -8.63 9.23
N ALA A 101 -5.12 -8.12 8.03
CA ALA A 101 -5.12 -6.68 7.72
C ALA A 101 -6.17 -5.87 8.49
N ARG A 102 -7.14 -6.53 9.14
CA ARG A 102 -8.10 -5.92 10.08
C ARG A 102 -7.47 -5.58 11.43
N ARG A 103 -6.43 -6.34 11.83
CA ARG A 103 -5.77 -6.24 13.14
C ARG A 103 -4.37 -5.62 13.02
N VAL A 104 -3.59 -6.09 12.04
CA VAL A 104 -2.20 -5.70 11.83
C VAL A 104 -2.04 -5.09 10.44
N PRO A 105 -1.88 -3.76 10.32
CA PRO A 105 -1.74 -3.10 9.02
C PRO A 105 -0.55 -3.63 8.21
N LEU A 106 -0.77 -3.78 6.91
CA LEU A 106 0.24 -4.12 5.93
C LEU A 106 1.14 -2.89 5.68
N LYS A 107 2.41 -2.99 6.07
CA LYS A 107 3.38 -1.89 5.96
C LYS A 107 4.23 -2.08 4.72
N VAL A 108 4.01 -1.28 3.67
CA VAL A 108 4.72 -1.40 2.39
C VAL A 108 4.91 -0.03 1.77
N ALA A 109 6.07 0.20 1.13
CA ALA A 109 6.35 1.42 0.35
C ALA A 109 6.11 2.74 1.11
N GLY A 110 6.38 2.78 2.42
CA GLY A 110 6.11 3.95 3.25
C GLY A 110 4.65 4.13 3.68
N TYR A 111 3.74 3.23 3.26
CA TYR A 111 2.34 3.20 3.66
C TYR A 111 2.08 2.20 4.79
N SER A 112 0.96 2.42 5.45
CA SER A 112 0.25 1.48 6.33
C SER A 112 -1.14 1.27 5.74
N ILE A 113 -1.44 0.02 5.35
CA ILE A 113 -2.69 -0.36 4.68
C ILE A 113 -3.46 -1.31 5.61
N SER A 114 -4.68 -0.94 5.99
CA SER A 114 -5.52 -1.74 6.89
C SER A 114 -6.97 -1.80 6.44
N LEU A 115 -7.72 -2.74 7.00
CA LEU A 115 -9.18 -2.81 6.89
C LEU A 115 -9.77 -2.29 8.20
N ARG A 116 -10.50 -1.17 8.14
CA ARG A 116 -11.13 -0.55 9.32
C ARG A 116 -12.63 -0.80 9.29
N GLY A 117 -13.21 -1.19 10.42
CA GLY A 117 -14.66 -1.28 10.56
C GLY A 117 -15.32 0.08 10.32
N LYS A 118 -16.49 0.08 9.68
CA LYS A 118 -17.41 1.21 9.71
C LYS A 118 -18.47 0.97 10.80
N PRO A 119 -18.99 2.03 11.44
CA PRO A 119 -20.26 1.94 12.15
C PRO A 119 -21.31 1.33 11.23
N THR A 120 -22.02 0.32 11.71
CA THR A 120 -23.01 -0.42 10.92
C THR A 120 -24.23 0.45 10.66
N THR A 121 -24.48 0.85 9.42
CA THR A 121 -25.73 1.55 9.08
C THR A 121 -26.90 0.57 8.88
N HIS A 122 -26.63 -0.73 8.65
CA HIS A 122 -27.64 -1.74 8.31
C HIS A 122 -27.26 -3.16 8.77
N GLY A 123 -26.69 -3.33 9.97
CA GLY A 123 -26.37 -4.66 10.55
C GLY A 123 -25.24 -5.45 9.84
N ARG A 124 -24.58 -4.91 8.82
CA ARG A 124 -23.41 -5.52 8.17
C ARG A 124 -22.13 -4.88 8.65
N ASN A 125 -21.22 -5.68 9.22
CA ASN A 125 -19.84 -5.29 9.56
C ASN A 125 -19.05 -4.94 8.28
N GLN A 126 -19.23 -3.73 7.77
CA GLN A 126 -18.56 -3.27 6.57
C GLN A 126 -17.18 -2.74 6.93
N HIS A 127 -16.13 -3.41 6.43
CA HIS A 127 -14.78 -2.88 6.51
C HIS A 127 -14.50 -2.02 5.28
N HIS A 128 -13.74 -0.94 5.45
CA HIS A 128 -13.21 -0.15 4.36
C HIS A 128 -11.69 -0.15 4.38
N VAL A 129 -11.11 -0.02 3.20
CA VAL A 129 -9.66 0.08 3.05
C VAL A 129 -9.20 1.44 3.54
N HIS A 130 -8.27 1.43 4.47
CA HIS A 130 -7.63 2.60 5.04
C HIS A 130 -6.15 2.60 4.66
N VAL A 131 -5.74 3.58 3.84
CA VAL A 131 -4.35 3.76 3.40
C VAL A 131 -3.83 5.08 3.96
N GLU A 132 -2.83 4.98 4.82
CA GLU A 132 -2.16 6.12 5.44
C GLU A 132 -0.64 6.01 5.25
N LEU A 133 0.09 7.10 5.47
CA LEU A 133 1.54 7.05 5.64
C LEU A 133 1.86 6.27 6.91
N ARG A 134 2.88 5.42 6.84
CA ARG A 134 3.44 4.75 8.02
C ARG A 134 3.85 5.81 9.04
N ARG A 135 3.68 5.53 10.34
CA ARG A 135 4.02 6.45 11.43
C ARG A 135 5.44 7.01 11.34
N SER A 136 6.44 6.18 11.00
CA SER A 136 7.82 6.65 10.81
C SER A 136 7.90 7.60 9.61
N THR A 137 7.43 7.18 8.44
CA THR A 137 7.39 8.00 7.22
C THR A 137 6.71 9.35 7.43
N TYR A 138 5.58 9.40 8.14
CA TYR A 138 4.91 10.65 8.49
C TYR A 138 5.77 11.54 9.40
N ARG A 139 6.43 10.96 10.41
CA ARG A 139 7.31 11.69 11.33
C ARG A 139 8.53 12.25 10.61
N ASP A 140 9.16 11.44 9.76
CA ASP A 140 10.35 11.81 9.01
C ASP A 140 10.02 12.96 8.04
N LEU A 141 8.92 12.85 7.29
CA LEU A 141 8.44 13.93 6.43
C LEU A 141 8.10 15.19 7.22
N LYS A 142 7.42 15.06 8.36
CA LYS A 142 7.06 16.22 9.18
C LYS A 142 8.31 16.92 9.71
N ALA A 143 9.29 16.17 10.22
CA ALA A 143 10.54 16.73 10.72
C ALA A 143 11.31 17.44 9.59
N TYR A 144 11.43 16.78 8.44
CA TYR A 144 12.07 17.34 7.25
C TYR A 144 11.47 18.68 6.81
N PHE A 145 10.15 18.76 6.64
CA PHE A 145 9.52 20.00 6.20
C PHE A 145 9.51 21.10 7.28
N LEU A 146 9.51 20.74 8.56
CA LEU A 146 9.65 21.71 9.65
C LEU A 146 11.06 22.29 9.68
N ASP A 147 12.08 21.47 9.48
CA ASP A 147 13.47 21.92 9.36
C ASP A 147 13.62 22.90 8.19
N LEU A 148 12.97 22.66 7.05
CA LEU A 148 13.02 23.57 5.91
C LEU A 148 12.12 24.81 6.03
N ALA A 149 11.21 24.86 7.02
CA ALA A 149 10.10 25.82 7.03
C ALA A 149 10.56 27.28 6.91
N THR A 150 11.62 27.66 7.61
CA THR A 150 12.17 29.02 7.65
C THR A 150 13.47 29.18 6.86
N HIS A 151 13.97 28.10 6.24
CA HIS A 151 15.25 28.07 5.54
C HIS A 151 15.13 27.96 4.02
N ARG A 152 13.89 27.82 3.50
CA ARG A 152 13.59 27.68 2.08
C ARG A 152 12.48 28.61 1.63
N SER A 153 12.55 29.01 0.36
CA SER A 153 11.50 29.80 -0.28
C SER A 153 10.19 29.01 -0.37
N GLU A 154 9.09 29.73 -0.54
CA GLU A 154 7.77 29.14 -0.71
C GLU A 154 7.74 28.20 -1.92
N GLU A 155 8.31 28.63 -3.04
CA GLU A 155 8.31 27.91 -4.32
C GLU A 155 9.07 26.59 -4.20
N ASN A 156 10.19 26.57 -3.48
CA ASN A 156 10.96 25.35 -3.24
C ASN A 156 10.16 24.36 -2.40
N LEU A 157 9.54 24.82 -1.30
CA LEU A 157 8.69 23.98 -0.46
C LEU A 157 7.48 23.43 -1.22
N MET A 158 6.83 24.25 -2.05
CA MET A 158 5.73 23.81 -2.92
C MET A 158 6.18 22.72 -3.90
N ARG A 159 7.33 22.91 -4.56
CA ARG A 159 7.88 21.93 -5.50
C ARG A 159 8.17 20.60 -4.82
N GLU A 160 8.73 20.62 -3.62
CA GLU A 160 9.02 19.41 -2.86
C GLU A 160 7.76 18.69 -2.39
N LEU A 161 6.77 19.43 -1.87
CA LEU A 161 5.47 18.89 -1.47
C LEU A 161 4.74 18.23 -2.64
N TRP A 162 4.77 18.86 -3.81
CA TRP A 162 4.13 18.35 -5.02
C TRP A 162 4.75 17.02 -5.50
N ASN A 163 6.08 16.93 -5.41
CA ASN A 163 6.88 15.80 -5.88
C ASN A 163 7.00 14.65 -4.87
N LEU A 164 6.34 14.75 -3.71
CA LEU A 164 6.32 13.65 -2.74
C LEU A 164 5.87 12.33 -3.40
N PRO A 165 6.58 11.20 -3.17
CA PRO A 165 6.33 9.93 -3.84
C PRO A 165 5.13 9.17 -3.23
N PHE A 166 4.11 9.90 -2.78
CA PHE A 166 2.94 9.34 -2.14
C PHE A 166 1.66 9.66 -2.93
N GLU A 167 0.91 8.61 -3.24
CA GLU A 167 -0.39 8.75 -3.87
C GLU A 167 -1.41 9.24 -2.84
N PRO A 168 -2.26 10.22 -3.21
CA PRO A 168 -3.08 10.97 -2.28
C PRO A 168 -4.37 10.25 -1.90
N TYR A 169 -4.25 9.13 -1.18
CA TYR A 169 -5.38 8.49 -0.48
C TYR A 169 -5.95 9.44 0.57
N ALA A 170 -7.25 9.32 0.90
CA ALA A 170 -7.90 10.28 1.80
C ALA A 170 -7.17 10.47 3.16
N PRO A 171 -6.72 9.41 3.86
CA PRO A 171 -5.92 9.58 5.07
C PRO A 171 -4.54 10.19 4.81
N VAL A 172 -3.85 9.79 3.73
CA VAL A 172 -2.56 10.39 3.31
C VAL A 172 -2.71 11.90 3.08
N ARG A 173 -3.73 12.34 2.34
CA ARG A 173 -4.00 13.79 2.13
C ARG A 173 -4.17 14.53 3.45
N ARG A 174 -4.93 13.95 4.39
CA ARG A 174 -5.12 14.55 5.72
C ARG A 174 -3.80 14.67 6.48
N GLN A 175 -2.95 13.64 6.41
CA GLN A 175 -1.62 13.68 7.02
C GLN A 175 -0.74 14.77 6.39
N LEU A 176 -0.69 14.84 5.06
CA LEU A 176 0.09 15.88 4.36
C LEU A 176 -0.43 17.29 4.64
N LEU A 177 -1.75 17.49 4.68
CA LEU A 177 -2.34 18.77 5.10
C LEU A 177 -1.92 19.17 6.52
N ASN A 178 -1.81 18.21 7.44
CA ASN A 178 -1.33 18.48 8.80
C ASN A 178 0.15 18.88 8.83
N ILE A 179 0.98 18.35 7.92
CA ILE A 179 2.37 18.79 7.74
C ILE A 179 2.37 20.25 7.25
N VAL A 180 1.65 20.57 6.18
CA VAL A 180 1.58 21.94 5.64
C VAL A 180 1.08 22.94 6.69
N ARG A 181 0.08 22.58 7.50
CA ARG A 181 -0.38 23.42 8.62
C ARG A 181 0.69 23.66 9.67
N ALA A 182 1.49 22.66 9.99
CA ALA A 182 2.60 22.81 10.94
C ALA A 182 3.68 23.72 10.38
N VAL A 183 4.08 23.51 9.12
CA VAL A 183 5.06 24.37 8.40
C VAL A 183 4.57 25.82 8.33
N ASN A 184 3.31 26.04 7.98
CA ASN A 184 2.73 27.38 7.91
C ASN A 184 2.65 28.09 9.27
N ARG A 185 2.63 27.33 10.38
CA ARG A 185 2.71 27.91 11.72
C ARG A 185 4.10 28.48 11.96
N GLU A 186 5.16 27.71 11.70
CA GLU A 186 6.54 28.17 11.84
C GLU A 186 6.85 29.34 10.90
N ARG A 187 6.41 29.25 9.64
CA ARG A 187 6.58 30.31 8.65
C ARG A 187 5.91 31.61 9.10
N LYS A 188 4.66 31.53 9.60
CA LYS A 188 3.96 32.71 10.12
C LYS A 188 4.71 33.34 11.29
N THR A 189 5.20 32.54 12.24
CA THR A 189 5.96 33.03 13.40
C THR A 189 7.24 33.76 12.98
N ALA A 190 7.91 33.26 11.94
CA ALA A 190 9.13 33.85 11.38
C ALA A 190 8.88 34.97 10.34
N GLY A 191 7.63 35.38 10.11
CA GLY A 191 7.29 36.45 9.15
C GLY A 191 7.30 36.05 7.67
N PHE A 192 7.38 34.76 7.35
CA PHE A 192 7.33 34.26 5.97
C PHE A 192 5.89 34.02 5.47
N SER A 193 5.71 34.14 4.16
CA SER A 193 4.47 33.77 3.44
C SER A 193 4.09 32.31 3.67
N ARG A 194 2.79 32.03 3.74
CA ARG A 194 2.27 30.66 3.96
C ARG A 194 2.22 29.89 2.64
N ILE A 195 2.56 28.61 2.70
CA ILE A 195 2.40 27.68 1.59
C ILE A 195 0.90 27.39 1.36
N PRO A 196 0.39 27.54 0.14
CA PRO A 196 -0.98 27.19 -0.19
C PRO A 196 -1.20 25.66 -0.17
N PHE A 197 -2.44 25.21 0.03
CA PHE A 197 -2.73 23.76 0.11
C PHE A 197 -2.70 23.04 -1.23
N ASP A 198 -2.83 23.76 -2.35
CA ASP A 198 -2.70 23.24 -3.72
C ASP A 198 -1.28 22.81 -4.09
N ALA A 199 -0.28 23.14 -3.24
CA ALA A 199 1.05 22.53 -3.24
C ALA A 199 1.01 21.00 -3.10
N LEU A 200 -0.11 20.42 -2.63
CA LEU A 200 -0.32 18.99 -2.53
C LEU A 200 -1.10 18.43 -3.72
N ARG A 201 -0.74 17.23 -4.15
CA ARG A 201 -1.56 16.45 -5.09
C ARG A 201 -2.84 15.97 -4.41
N PHE A 202 -4.01 16.22 -5.00
CA PHE A 202 -5.30 15.73 -4.49
C PHE A 202 -5.88 14.55 -5.28
N LYS A 203 -5.36 14.29 -6.49
CA LYS A 203 -5.81 13.20 -7.36
C LYS A 203 -4.71 12.14 -7.48
N ARG A 204 -5.10 10.89 -7.29
CA ARG A 204 -4.22 9.73 -7.50
C ARG A 204 -4.02 9.49 -9.00
N ARG A 205 -2.80 9.11 -9.38
CA ARG A 205 -2.49 8.63 -10.72
C ARG A 205 -2.98 7.19 -10.88
N VAL A 206 -3.68 6.88 -11.98
CA VAL A 206 -4.08 5.50 -12.28
C VAL A 206 -2.88 4.80 -12.90
N LEU A 207 -2.20 3.96 -12.12
CA LEU A 207 -1.03 3.23 -12.58
C LEU A 207 -1.43 1.95 -13.33
N LYS A 208 -0.64 1.57 -14.34
CA LYS A 208 -0.69 0.23 -14.96
C LYS A 208 0.16 -0.71 -14.10
N PRO A 209 -0.45 -1.61 -13.31
CA PRO A 209 0.30 -2.29 -12.27
C PRO A 209 1.14 -3.47 -12.76
N PHE A 210 0.82 -4.04 -13.92
CA PHE A 210 1.50 -5.20 -14.47
C PHE A 210 2.10 -4.84 -15.83
N GLY A 211 3.35 -5.22 -16.07
CA GLY A 211 4.13 -4.88 -17.25
C GLY A 211 5.60 -5.25 -17.06
N GLU A 212 6.46 -4.88 -17.99
CA GLU A 212 7.91 -4.92 -17.76
C GLU A 212 8.27 -3.96 -16.62
N GLN A 213 9.15 -4.40 -15.71
CA GLN A 213 9.62 -3.53 -14.64
C GLN A 213 10.42 -2.41 -15.29
N SER A 214 9.92 -1.17 -15.21
CA SER A 214 10.74 0.00 -15.50
C SER A 214 11.94 -0.04 -14.55
N ALA A 215 13.15 -0.02 -15.09
CA ALA A 215 14.34 0.20 -14.29
C ALA A 215 14.14 1.51 -13.53
N ALA A 216 14.19 1.43 -12.21
CA ALA A 216 14.34 2.60 -11.36
C ALA A 216 15.83 2.92 -11.26
#